data_AF-A0AAW8MIB5-F1
#
_entry.id   AF-A0AAW8MIB5-F1
#
_cell.length_a   1.000
_cell.length_b   1.000
_cell.length_c   1.000
_cell.angle_alpha   90.00
_cell.angle_beta   90.00
_cell.angle_gamma   90.00
#
_symmetry.space_group_name_H-M   'P 1'
#
loop_
_entity.id
_entity.type
_entity.pdbx_description
1 polymer ?
#
loop_
_entity_poly.entity_id
_entity_poly.type
_entity_poly.pdbx_seq_one_letter_code
_entity_poly.pdbx_strand_id
1 'polypeptide(L)'
;MVLSRNQPFYGSSITPFPLLGKAFTKAYAAHLNAHLAQTNQFNADDLDQAFELVGRRPEMLRSIIGEIALELGEASHLGELLRNSAEMLLAGVWTEFESAWNALTAPQRAVLQVMAERSQNNEPFAPFTDSTLEAVGKVLRSMGSEVVPGTQTIQSCIDALRDKELVWKSNRGGYALEDKAFADWLKGYRKQR
;
A
#
# COMPACT_ATOMS: atom_id res chain seq x y z
N MET A 1 -15.85 -18.33 -37.87
CA MET A 1 -16.30 -17.29 -36.93
C MET A 1 -15.26 -17.24 -35.81
N VAL A 2 -14.40 -16.22 -35.80
CA VAL A 2 -13.26 -16.15 -34.87
C VAL A 2 -13.72 -15.39 -33.62
N LEU A 3 -13.78 -16.11 -32.50
CA LEU A 3 -13.96 -15.53 -31.16
C LEU A 3 -12.71 -14.74 -30.81
N SER A 4 -12.86 -13.45 -30.53
CA SER A 4 -11.79 -12.48 -30.34
C SER A 4 -10.80 -12.87 -29.24
N ARG A 5 -9.50 -12.78 -29.58
CA ARG A 5 -8.29 -13.07 -28.80
C ARG A 5 -8.11 -12.24 -27.49
N ASN A 6 -9.05 -11.34 -27.16
CA ASN A 6 -8.94 -10.34 -26.09
C ASN A 6 -9.88 -10.57 -24.88
N GLN A 7 -10.54 -11.73 -24.75
CA GLN A 7 -11.40 -12.04 -23.59
C GLN A 7 -10.98 -13.30 -22.82
N PRO A 8 -9.74 -13.40 -22.27
CA PRO A 8 -9.34 -14.57 -21.48
C PRO A 8 -10.04 -14.70 -20.11
N PHE A 9 -10.88 -13.72 -19.71
CA PHE A 9 -11.49 -13.68 -18.37
C PHE A 9 -12.99 -13.33 -18.36
N TYR A 10 -13.70 -13.51 -19.49
CA TYR A 10 -15.16 -13.37 -19.50
C TYR A 10 -15.76 -14.49 -18.63
N GLY A 11 -16.44 -14.12 -17.53
CA GLY A 11 -17.02 -15.07 -16.58
C GLY A 11 -16.20 -15.38 -15.32
N SER A 12 -15.05 -14.72 -15.09
CA SER A 12 -14.28 -14.91 -13.84
C SER A 12 -14.82 -14.06 -12.68
N SER A 13 -15.16 -14.72 -11.57
CA SER A 13 -15.45 -14.08 -10.29
C SER A 13 -14.16 -13.75 -9.55
N ILE A 14 -14.02 -12.52 -9.08
CA ILE A 14 -12.94 -12.14 -8.16
C ILE A 14 -13.34 -12.65 -6.77
N THR A 15 -12.61 -13.61 -6.23
CA THR A 15 -12.76 -14.01 -4.83
C THR A 15 -11.86 -13.13 -3.97
N PRO A 16 -12.42 -12.30 -3.07
CA PRO A 16 -11.60 -11.54 -2.15
C PRO A 16 -10.87 -12.50 -1.23
N PHE A 17 -9.53 -12.44 -1.24
CA PHE A 17 -8.72 -13.24 -0.34
C PHE A 17 -8.65 -12.51 1.02
N PRO A 18 -9.07 -13.14 2.12
CA PRO A 18 -9.03 -12.50 3.43
C PRO A 18 -7.58 -12.24 3.85
N LEU A 19 -7.37 -11.19 4.65
CA LEU A 19 -6.06 -10.94 5.25
C LEU A 19 -5.65 -12.12 6.14
N LEU A 20 -4.35 -12.42 6.15
CA LEU A 20 -3.82 -13.47 7.00
C LEU A 20 -3.90 -13.05 8.48
N GLY A 21 -4.43 -13.95 9.30
CA GLY A 21 -4.72 -13.73 10.72
C GLY A 21 -3.70 -14.35 11.67
N LYS A 22 -4.03 -14.40 12.96
CA LYS A 22 -3.26 -15.09 14.01
C LYS A 22 -2.92 -16.55 13.70
N ALA A 23 -3.77 -17.23 12.93
CA ALA A 23 -3.50 -18.61 12.50
C ALA A 23 -2.23 -18.71 11.64
N PHE A 24 -1.99 -17.70 10.78
CA PHE A 24 -0.79 -17.63 9.97
C PHE A 24 0.45 -17.39 10.83
N THR A 25 0.43 -16.40 11.73
CA THR A 25 1.59 -16.07 12.58
C THR A 25 1.94 -17.20 13.53
N LYS A 26 0.94 -17.91 14.07
CA LYS A 26 1.16 -19.13 14.86
C LYS A 26 1.81 -20.25 14.06
N ALA A 27 1.30 -20.54 12.87
CA ALA A 27 1.88 -21.57 12.00
C ALA A 27 3.30 -21.19 11.55
N TYR A 28 3.51 -19.90 11.29
CA TYR A 28 4.80 -19.39 10.83
C TYR A 28 5.84 -19.39 11.95
N ALA A 29 5.47 -19.01 13.18
CA ALA A 29 6.32 -19.14 14.37
C ALA A 29 6.77 -20.59 14.57
N ALA A 30 5.84 -21.55 14.49
CA ALA A 30 6.15 -22.98 14.62
C ALA A 30 7.12 -23.45 13.51
N HIS A 31 6.92 -22.98 12.28
CA HIS A 31 7.80 -23.30 11.16
C HIS A 31 9.22 -22.75 11.36
N LEU A 32 9.36 -21.51 11.82
CA LEU A 32 10.67 -20.89 12.09
C LEU A 32 11.37 -21.57 13.26
N ASN A 33 10.65 -21.78 14.37
CA ASN A 33 11.21 -22.37 15.59
C ASN A 33 11.65 -23.82 15.43
N ALA A 34 11.16 -24.54 14.41
CA ALA A 34 11.65 -25.87 14.06
C ALA A 34 13.11 -25.86 13.57
N HIS A 35 13.62 -24.69 13.15
CA HIS A 35 14.98 -24.50 12.64
C HIS A 35 15.88 -23.69 13.59
N LEU A 36 15.37 -23.27 14.76
CA LEU A 36 16.07 -22.44 15.73
C LEU A 36 16.42 -23.22 17.00
N ALA A 37 17.41 -22.73 17.76
CA ALA A 37 17.74 -23.28 19.06
C ALA A 37 16.59 -23.10 20.06
N GLN A 38 16.41 -24.04 21.00
CA GLN A 38 15.35 -23.96 22.01
C GLN A 38 15.47 -22.71 22.92
N THR A 39 16.69 -22.20 23.09
CA THR A 39 16.97 -20.99 23.86
C THR A 39 16.70 -19.70 23.07
N ASN A 40 16.36 -19.80 21.79
CA ASN A 40 16.22 -18.65 20.90
C ASN A 40 15.08 -18.87 19.89
N GLN A 41 13.83 -18.73 20.38
CA GLN A 41 12.62 -18.99 19.60
C GLN A 41 11.75 -17.73 19.49
N PHE A 42 11.07 -17.57 18.37
CA PHE A 42 10.08 -16.52 18.17
C PHE A 42 8.79 -16.81 18.94
N ASN A 43 8.23 -15.79 19.57
CA ASN A 43 6.87 -15.81 20.09
C ASN A 43 5.87 -15.50 18.96
N ALA A 44 4.77 -16.25 18.88
CA ALA A 44 3.71 -16.03 17.90
C ALA A 44 2.97 -14.70 18.10
N ASP A 45 2.84 -14.22 19.34
CA ASP A 45 2.20 -12.94 19.63
C ASP A 45 3.08 -11.76 19.17
N ASP A 46 4.39 -11.82 19.41
CA ASP A 46 5.34 -10.81 18.94
C ASP A 46 5.36 -10.77 17.40
N LEU A 47 5.30 -11.94 16.75
CA LEU A 47 5.15 -12.05 15.30
C LEU A 47 3.82 -11.45 14.80
N ASP A 48 2.70 -11.65 15.50
CA ASP A 48 1.42 -11.05 15.10
C ASP A 48 1.42 -9.52 15.27
N GLN A 49 2.06 -9.00 16.32
CA GLN A 49 2.24 -7.56 16.50
C GLN A 49 3.10 -6.96 15.38
N ALA A 50 4.26 -7.55 15.08
CA ALA A 50 5.10 -7.11 13.97
C ALA A 50 4.36 -7.20 12.63
N PHE A 51 3.58 -8.27 12.43
CA PHE A 51 2.79 -8.46 11.22
C PHE A 51 1.70 -7.40 11.07
N GLU A 52 1.02 -7.02 12.16
CA GLU A 52 0.04 -5.94 12.18
C GLU A 52 0.69 -4.59 11.85
N LEU A 53 1.86 -4.29 12.43
CA LEU A 53 2.61 -3.05 12.16
C LEU A 53 2.93 -2.87 10.66
N VAL A 54 3.28 -3.95 9.95
CA VAL A 54 3.56 -3.90 8.51
C VAL A 54 2.34 -4.08 7.60
N GLY A 55 1.13 -4.02 8.18
CA GLY A 55 -0.13 -4.06 7.42
C GLY A 55 -0.57 -5.46 7.02
N ARG A 56 -0.19 -6.49 7.78
CA ARG A 56 -0.46 -7.92 7.50
C ARG A 56 0.03 -8.37 6.11
N ARG A 57 1.20 -7.87 5.71
CA ARG A 57 1.92 -8.18 4.45
C ARG A 57 3.00 -9.26 4.65
N PRO A 58 2.81 -10.50 4.15
CA PRO A 58 3.71 -11.62 4.45
C PRO A 58 5.16 -11.40 3.97
N GLU A 59 5.32 -10.69 2.86
CA GLU A 59 6.59 -10.28 2.30
C GLU A 59 7.36 -9.34 3.23
N MET A 60 6.68 -8.37 3.87
CA MET A 60 7.32 -7.44 4.81
C MET A 60 7.76 -8.16 6.09
N LEU A 61 6.90 -9.05 6.61
CA LEU A 61 7.25 -9.88 7.76
C LEU A 61 8.44 -10.80 7.47
N ARG A 62 8.51 -11.36 6.26
CA ARG A 62 9.65 -12.16 5.81
C ARG A 62 10.95 -11.36 5.75
N SER A 63 10.91 -10.12 5.26
CA SER A 63 12.10 -9.24 5.23
C SER A 63 12.63 -8.98 6.63
N ILE A 64 11.75 -8.62 7.58
CA ILE A 64 12.12 -8.40 8.99
C ILE A 64 12.80 -9.64 9.59
N ILE A 65 12.21 -10.82 9.37
CA ILE A 65 12.76 -12.06 9.91
C ILE A 65 14.10 -12.41 9.26
N GLY A 66 14.25 -12.12 7.96
CA GLY A 66 15.52 -12.27 7.24
C GLY A 66 16.61 -11.36 7.82
N GLU A 67 16.31 -10.09 8.08
CA GLU A 67 17.24 -9.14 8.71
C GLU A 67 17.65 -9.60 10.10
N ILE A 68 16.68 -9.94 10.95
CA ILE A 68 16.96 -10.48 12.29
C ILE A 68 17.83 -11.73 12.18
N ALA A 69 17.52 -12.63 11.24
CA ALA A 69 18.27 -13.86 11.06
C ALA A 69 19.73 -13.65 10.62
N LEU A 70 20.04 -12.55 9.95
CA LEU A 70 21.41 -12.15 9.60
C LEU A 70 22.13 -11.51 10.80
N GLU A 71 21.39 -10.87 11.70
CA GLU A 71 21.89 -10.23 12.92
C GLU A 71 21.91 -11.18 14.15
N LEU A 72 21.39 -12.41 13.99
CA LEU A 72 21.35 -13.49 14.98
C LEU A 72 22.76 -13.97 15.37
N GLY A 73 23.47 -13.15 16.14
CA GLY A 73 24.38 -13.65 17.17
C GLY A 73 23.59 -14.25 18.35
N GLU A 74 24.17 -14.20 19.56
CA GLU A 74 23.49 -14.56 20.83
C GLU A 74 22.44 -13.50 21.25
N ALA A 75 21.53 -13.12 20.35
CA ALA A 75 20.49 -12.15 20.63
C ALA A 75 19.48 -12.73 21.63
N SER A 76 19.61 -12.39 22.90
CA SER A 76 18.48 -12.41 23.82
C SER A 76 17.54 -11.28 23.40
N HIS A 77 16.22 -11.53 23.37
CA HIS A 77 15.13 -10.56 23.05
C HIS A 77 14.70 -10.45 21.56
N LEU A 78 14.40 -11.57 20.90
CA LEU A 78 13.84 -11.59 19.53
C LEU A 78 12.55 -10.77 19.34
N GLY A 79 11.69 -10.67 20.36
CA GLY A 79 10.46 -9.88 20.29
C GLY A 79 10.72 -8.38 20.15
N GLU A 80 11.70 -7.85 20.87
CA GLU A 80 12.11 -6.45 20.75
C GLU A 80 12.75 -6.17 19.39
N LEU A 81 13.59 -7.09 18.90
CA LEU A 81 14.17 -7.00 17.56
C LEU A 81 13.08 -7.00 16.48
N LEU A 82 12.11 -7.91 16.56
CA LEU A 82 10.94 -7.94 15.64
C LEU A 82 10.23 -6.61 15.58
N ARG A 83 9.94 -6.02 16.74
CA ARG A 83 9.25 -4.74 16.82
C ARG A 83 10.10 -3.60 16.24
N ASN A 84 11.36 -3.49 16.65
CA ASN A 84 12.26 -2.43 16.19
C ASN A 84 12.48 -2.50 14.67
N SER A 85 12.71 -3.69 14.12
CA SER A 85 12.84 -3.90 12.67
C SER A 85 11.54 -3.56 11.92
N ALA A 86 10.37 -3.93 12.47
CA ALA A 86 9.09 -3.56 11.88
C ALA A 86 8.88 -2.03 11.86
N GLU A 87 9.21 -1.34 12.95
CA GLU A 87 9.13 0.12 13.04
C GLU A 87 10.12 0.79 12.07
N MET A 88 11.36 0.30 11.96
CA MET A 88 12.37 0.81 11.05
C MET A 88 11.96 0.65 9.59
N LEU A 89 11.49 -0.54 9.20
CA LEU A 89 11.03 -0.83 7.86
C LEU A 89 9.81 0.03 7.50
N LEU A 90 8.87 0.23 8.42
CA LEU A 90 7.72 1.11 8.21
C LEU A 90 8.14 2.57 8.04
N ALA A 91 9.11 3.06 8.83
CA ALA A 91 9.66 4.41 8.70
C ALA A 91 10.36 4.61 7.34
N GLY A 92 11.07 3.59 6.84
CA GLY A 92 11.64 3.59 5.48
C GLY A 92 10.57 3.76 4.42
N VAL A 93 9.51 2.95 4.46
CA VAL A 93 8.37 3.04 3.53
C VAL A 93 7.70 4.43 3.59
N TRP A 94 7.51 4.99 4.78
CA TRP A 94 6.94 6.34 4.92
C TRP A 94 7.84 7.42 4.33
N THR A 95 9.15 7.28 4.47
CA THR A 95 10.12 8.20 3.86
C THR A 95 10.04 8.15 2.34
N GLU A 96 9.90 6.96 1.77
CA GLU A 96 9.69 6.77 0.32
C GLU A 96 8.38 7.40 -0.16
N PHE A 97 7.28 7.18 0.57
CA PHE A 97 5.99 7.78 0.26
C PHE A 97 6.02 9.31 0.35
N GLU A 98 6.66 9.86 1.38
CA GLU A 98 6.84 11.30 1.53
C GLU A 98 7.68 11.88 0.39
N SER A 99 8.79 11.23 0.03
CA SER A 99 9.62 11.62 -1.10
C SER A 99 8.83 11.62 -2.43
N ALA A 100 8.11 10.52 -2.71
CA ALA A 100 7.27 10.39 -3.89
C ALA A 100 6.19 11.47 -3.94
N TRP A 101 5.49 11.71 -2.83
CA TRP A 101 4.48 12.76 -2.69
C TRP A 101 5.06 14.15 -2.91
N ASN A 102 6.22 14.43 -2.32
CA ASN A 102 6.89 15.72 -2.42
C ASN A 102 7.35 16.02 -3.85
N ALA A 103 7.68 15.01 -4.64
CA ALA A 103 8.01 15.14 -6.06
C ALA A 103 6.80 15.40 -6.99
N LEU A 104 5.57 15.29 -6.49
CA LEU A 104 4.36 15.51 -7.29
C LEU A 104 3.99 16.99 -7.42
N THR A 105 3.49 17.37 -8.59
CA THR A 105 2.84 18.68 -8.81
C THR A 105 1.51 18.76 -8.07
N ALA A 106 0.98 19.96 -7.82
CA ALA A 106 -0.30 20.12 -7.15
C ALA A 106 -1.47 19.38 -7.84
N PRO A 107 -1.61 19.41 -9.19
CA PRO A 107 -2.59 18.59 -9.90
C PRO A 107 -2.43 17.08 -9.69
N GLN A 108 -1.20 16.58 -9.70
CA GLN A 108 -0.91 15.15 -9.46
C GLN A 108 -1.27 14.75 -8.03
N ARG A 109 -0.90 15.57 -7.03
CA ARG A 109 -1.27 15.36 -5.61
C ARG A 109 -2.79 15.34 -5.43
N ALA A 110 -3.49 16.27 -6.08
CA ALA A 110 -4.94 16.34 -5.99
C ALA A 110 -5.63 15.10 -6.57
N VAL A 111 -5.17 14.63 -7.75
CA VAL A 111 -5.70 13.40 -8.35
C VAL A 111 -5.40 12.19 -7.47
N LEU A 112 -4.16 12.02 -7.01
CA LEU A 112 -3.76 10.90 -6.17
C LEU A 112 -4.54 10.88 -4.83
N GLN A 113 -4.79 12.05 -4.25
CA GLN A 113 -5.57 12.18 -3.03
C GLN A 113 -7.04 11.74 -3.24
N VAL A 114 -7.67 12.15 -4.34
CA VAL A 114 -9.04 11.69 -4.65
C VAL A 114 -9.08 10.19 -4.90
N MET A 115 -8.06 9.63 -5.56
CA MET A 115 -7.93 8.18 -5.72
C MET A 115 -7.82 7.45 -4.37
N ALA A 116 -7.01 7.98 -3.45
CA ALA A 116 -6.86 7.43 -2.10
C ALA A 116 -8.16 7.48 -1.29
N GLU A 117 -8.86 8.61 -1.31
CA GLU A 117 -10.14 8.78 -0.62
C GLU A 117 -11.20 7.78 -1.15
N ARG A 118 -11.30 7.63 -2.47
CA ARG A 118 -12.24 6.67 -3.08
C ARG A 118 -11.86 5.21 -2.78
N SER A 119 -10.57 4.87 -2.83
CA SER A 119 -10.07 3.54 -2.46
C SER A 119 -10.47 3.17 -1.03
N GLN A 120 -10.32 4.10 -0.08
CA GLN A 120 -10.72 3.89 1.32
C GLN A 120 -12.24 3.71 1.50
N ASN A 121 -13.04 4.32 0.62
CA ASN A 121 -14.50 4.16 0.61
C ASN A 121 -14.97 2.97 -0.24
N ASN A 122 -14.07 2.16 -0.80
CA ASN A 122 -14.37 1.10 -1.78
C ASN A 122 -15.12 1.61 -3.02
N GLU A 123 -14.87 2.85 -3.43
CA GLU A 123 -15.45 3.48 -4.62
C GLU A 123 -14.46 3.44 -5.79
N PRO A 124 -14.93 3.23 -7.03
CA PRO A 124 -14.06 3.27 -8.20
C PRO A 124 -13.67 4.72 -8.55
N PHE A 125 -12.43 4.90 -8.99
CA PHE A 125 -11.99 6.16 -9.58
C PHE A 125 -12.38 6.24 -11.07
N ALA A 126 -13.13 7.28 -11.43
CA ALA A 126 -13.68 7.48 -12.78
C ALA A 126 -13.23 8.84 -13.35
N PRO A 127 -12.19 8.91 -14.19
CA PRO A 127 -11.55 10.18 -14.57
C PRO A 127 -12.42 11.13 -15.39
N PHE A 128 -13.44 10.61 -16.07
CA PHE A 128 -14.28 11.34 -17.04
C PHE A 128 -15.62 11.83 -16.47
N THR A 129 -15.74 11.93 -15.15
CA THR A 129 -17.01 12.30 -14.49
C THR A 129 -16.91 13.66 -13.81
N ASP A 130 -18.02 14.40 -13.81
CA ASP A 130 -18.11 15.71 -13.15
C ASP A 130 -17.78 15.60 -11.66
N SER A 131 -18.20 14.52 -10.99
CA SER A 131 -17.87 14.27 -9.59
C SER A 131 -16.37 14.15 -9.32
N THR A 132 -15.59 13.61 -10.27
CA THR A 132 -14.13 13.56 -10.15
C THR A 132 -13.52 14.94 -10.37
N LEU A 133 -13.99 15.69 -11.38
CA LEU A 133 -13.51 17.06 -11.65
C LEU A 133 -13.76 17.97 -10.45
N GLU A 134 -14.95 17.89 -9.86
CA GLU A 134 -15.34 18.64 -8.66
C GLU A 134 -14.48 18.26 -7.44
N ALA A 135 -14.28 16.96 -7.21
CA ALA A 135 -13.46 16.47 -6.10
C ALA A 135 -12.00 16.92 -6.23
N VAL A 136 -11.39 16.74 -7.40
CA VAL A 136 -10.02 17.18 -7.68
C VAL A 136 -9.91 18.70 -7.55
N GLY A 137 -10.89 19.45 -8.08
CA GLY A 137 -10.92 20.91 -7.99
C GLY A 137 -11.07 21.43 -6.57
N LYS A 138 -11.80 20.70 -5.71
CA LYS A 138 -11.90 21.01 -4.27
C LYS A 138 -10.56 20.81 -3.57
N VAL A 139 -9.87 19.72 -3.87
CA VAL A 139 -8.53 19.44 -3.30
C VAL A 139 -7.53 20.50 -3.76
N LEU A 140 -7.50 20.84 -5.06
CA LEU A 140 -6.62 21.89 -5.60
C LEU A 140 -6.81 23.24 -4.91
N ARG A 141 -8.07 23.67 -4.73
CA ARG A 141 -8.40 24.90 -4.00
C ARG A 141 -7.93 24.86 -2.55
N SER A 142 -8.06 23.72 -1.87
CA SER A 142 -7.55 23.56 -0.50
C SER A 142 -6.02 23.65 -0.40
N MET A 143 -5.31 23.38 -1.51
CA MET A 143 -3.86 23.53 -1.63
C MET A 143 -3.44 24.94 -2.10
N GLY A 144 -4.38 25.87 -2.31
CA GLY A 144 -4.11 27.21 -2.83
C GLY A 144 -3.77 27.24 -4.33
N SER A 145 -4.10 26.19 -5.08
CA SER A 145 -3.86 26.15 -6.52
C SER A 145 -5.00 26.81 -7.29
N GLU A 146 -4.65 27.66 -8.26
CA GLU A 146 -5.61 28.28 -9.20
C GLU A 146 -5.96 27.38 -10.41
N VAL A 147 -5.36 26.18 -10.49
CA VAL A 147 -5.61 25.25 -11.58
C VAL A 147 -7.06 24.76 -11.52
N VAL A 148 -7.81 24.99 -12.61
CA VAL A 148 -9.12 24.39 -12.83
C VAL A 148 -8.92 23.05 -13.54
N PRO A 149 -9.25 21.91 -12.92
CA PRO A 149 -9.01 20.61 -13.53
C PRO A 149 -10.00 20.38 -14.68
N GLY A 150 -9.46 20.07 -15.86
CA GLY A 150 -10.22 19.50 -16.97
C GLY A 150 -9.97 17.99 -17.10
N THR A 151 -10.78 17.32 -17.92
CA THR A 151 -10.59 15.90 -18.24
C THR A 151 -9.18 15.58 -18.72
N GLN A 152 -8.63 16.42 -19.60
CA GLN A 152 -7.28 16.26 -20.11
C GLN A 152 -6.23 16.41 -19.00
N THR A 153 -6.42 17.36 -18.08
CA THR A 153 -5.54 17.55 -16.91
C THR A 153 -5.51 16.30 -16.04
N ILE A 154 -6.69 15.73 -15.74
CA ILE A 154 -6.80 14.50 -14.96
C ILE A 154 -6.10 13.35 -15.68
N GLN A 155 -6.34 13.17 -16.98
CA GLN A 155 -5.73 12.09 -17.76
C GLN A 155 -4.20 12.20 -17.76
N SER A 156 -3.66 13.40 -18.03
CA SER A 156 -2.21 13.63 -17.97
C SER A 156 -1.61 13.41 -16.58
N CYS A 157 -2.35 13.74 -15.51
CA CYS A 157 -1.91 13.43 -14.15
C CYS A 157 -1.87 11.92 -13.89
N ILE A 158 -2.89 11.18 -14.34
CA ILE A 158 -2.92 9.72 -14.21
C ILE A 158 -1.76 9.09 -14.95
N ASP A 159 -1.47 9.51 -16.18
CA ASP A 159 -0.36 8.96 -16.95
C ASP A 159 0.97 9.25 -16.24
N ALA A 160 1.18 10.47 -15.73
CA ALA A 160 2.38 10.78 -14.94
C ALA A 160 2.47 10.00 -13.60
N LEU A 161 1.34 9.71 -12.95
CA LEU A 161 1.30 8.89 -11.74
C LEU A 161 1.58 7.42 -12.03
N ARG A 162 1.21 6.93 -13.22
CA ARG A 162 1.55 5.59 -13.71
C ARG A 162 3.04 5.47 -14.02
N ASP A 163 3.61 6.47 -14.68
CA ASP A 163 5.05 6.51 -14.98
C ASP A 163 5.91 6.56 -13.70
N LYS A 164 5.32 7.05 -12.59
CA LYS A 164 5.93 7.07 -11.25
C LYS A 164 5.59 5.84 -10.40
N GLU A 165 4.88 4.85 -10.95
CA GLU A 165 4.49 3.63 -10.23
C GLU A 165 3.70 3.91 -8.95
N LEU A 166 2.84 4.95 -8.97
CA LEU A 166 1.91 5.26 -7.86
C LEU A 166 0.47 4.84 -8.17
N VAL A 167 0.15 4.67 -9.45
CA VAL A 167 -1.16 4.29 -9.95
C VAL A 167 -1.00 3.21 -11.01
N TRP A 168 -1.87 2.20 -10.98
CA TRP A 168 -2.02 1.22 -12.06
C TRP A 168 -3.38 1.33 -12.73
N LYS A 169 -3.46 0.76 -13.94
CA LYS A 169 -4.70 0.59 -14.70
C LYS A 169 -4.96 -0.89 -14.90
N SER A 170 -6.10 -1.36 -14.43
CA SER A 170 -6.55 -2.74 -14.69
C SER A 170 -6.85 -2.97 -16.17
N ASN A 171 -6.74 -4.22 -16.61
CA ASN A 171 -7.17 -4.63 -17.96
C ASN A 171 -8.66 -4.35 -18.23
N ARG A 172 -9.47 -4.15 -17.19
CA ARG A 172 -10.90 -3.78 -17.26
C ARG A 172 -11.12 -2.25 -17.30
N GLY A 173 -10.04 -1.46 -17.38
CA GLY A 173 -10.09 -0.01 -17.56
C GLY A 173 -10.16 0.83 -16.29
N GLY A 174 -10.33 0.22 -15.11
CA GLY A 174 -10.33 0.92 -13.83
C GLY A 174 -8.92 1.30 -13.36
N TYR A 175 -8.80 2.45 -12.69
CA TYR A 175 -7.56 2.96 -12.10
C TYR A 175 -7.55 2.75 -10.59
N ALA A 176 -6.41 2.40 -10.02
CA ALA A 176 -6.24 2.20 -8.59
C ALA A 176 -4.81 2.55 -8.15
N LEU A 177 -4.62 2.74 -6.85
CA LEU A 177 -3.29 2.92 -6.25
C LEU A 177 -2.48 1.63 -6.37
N GLU A 178 -1.17 1.77 -6.57
CA GLU A 178 -0.22 0.65 -6.58
C GLU A 178 -0.10 0.02 -5.19
N ASP A 179 0.12 0.85 -4.17
CA ASP A 179 0.11 0.42 -2.77
C ASP A 179 -1.05 1.07 -2.00
N LYS A 180 -1.89 0.24 -1.38
CA LYS A 180 -2.97 0.71 -0.49
C LYS A 180 -2.43 1.40 0.77
N ALA A 181 -1.25 1.01 1.25
CA ALA A 181 -0.59 1.64 2.38
C ALA A 181 -0.31 3.13 2.12
N PHE A 182 -0.16 3.54 0.85
CA PHE A 182 -0.03 4.95 0.49
C PHE A 182 -1.28 5.75 0.86
N ALA A 183 -2.48 5.19 0.71
CA ALA A 183 -3.73 5.85 1.11
C ALA A 183 -3.80 6.06 2.62
N ASP A 184 -3.36 5.06 3.39
CA ASP A 184 -3.35 5.11 4.86
C ASP A 184 -2.32 6.12 5.37
N TRP A 185 -1.12 6.11 4.78
CA TRP A 185 -0.10 7.12 5.02
C TRP A 185 -0.61 8.52 4.71
N LEU A 186 -1.23 8.75 3.54
CA LEU A 186 -1.73 10.06 3.12
C LEU A 186 -2.81 10.59 4.08
N LYS A 187 -3.66 9.70 4.60
CA LYS A 187 -4.68 10.04 5.61
C LYS A 187 -4.05 10.48 6.93
N GLY A 188 -2.98 9.83 7.37
CA GLY A 188 -2.20 10.23 8.55
C GLY A 188 -1.47 11.55 8.35
N TYR A 189 -0.77 11.69 7.22
CA TYR A 189 -0.02 12.88 6.82
C TYR A 189 -0.89 14.14 6.83
N ARG A 190 -2.12 14.04 6.33
CA ARG A 190 -3.08 15.16 6.30
C ARG A 190 -3.61 15.60 7.66
N LYS A 191 -3.59 14.76 8.70
CA LYS A 191 -4.03 15.16 10.05
C LYS A 191 -2.99 16.02 10.78
N GLN A 192 -1.75 16.01 10.31
CA GLN A 192 -0.63 16.71 10.94
C GLN A 192 -0.41 18.12 10.37
N ARG A 193 -1.15 18.50 9.33
CA ARG A 193 -1.13 19.82 8.67
C ARG A 193 -2.46 20.53 8.85
#